data_AF-A0A920KYH2-F1
#
_entry.id   AF-A0A920KYH2-F1
#
_cell.length_a   1.000
_cell.length_b   1.000
_cell.length_c   1.000
_cell.angle_alpha   90.00
_cell.angle_beta   90.00
_cell.angle_gamma   90.00
#
_symmetry.space_group_name_H-M   'P 1'
#
loop_
_entity.id
_entity.type
_entity.pdbx_description
1 polymer ?
#
loop_
_entity_poly.entity_id
_entity_poly.type
_entity_poly.pdbx_seq_one_letter_code
_entity_poly.pdbx_strand_id
1 'polypeptide(L)'
;MRREEFAAFMSPEMLATVTDAETMDSILYLVFPNFAPWGGFQSQITYRYRPDGMNPDGCIMDIYLLDGFAADQPRPADAKTIRLDYDQSTLTLMDWVCWARYLIRTPVTYRRFSAG
;
A
#
# COMPACT_ATOMS: atom_id res chain seq x y z
N MET A 1 2.87 -20.22 -12.81
CA MET A 1 1.47 -19.77 -12.72
C MET A 1 1.31 -18.29 -12.28
N ARG A 2 2.35 -17.44 -12.33
CA ARG A 2 2.26 -15.95 -12.19
C ARG A 2 3.58 -15.27 -12.61
N ARG A 3 4.68 -16.03 -12.65
CA ARG A 3 5.98 -15.58 -13.18
C ARG A 3 5.92 -14.98 -14.60
N GLU A 4 5.04 -15.47 -15.46
CA GLU A 4 4.82 -14.91 -16.81
C GLU A 4 4.21 -13.50 -16.76
N GLU A 5 3.31 -13.24 -15.80
CA GLU A 5 2.72 -11.91 -15.60
C GLU A 5 3.79 -10.92 -15.12
N PHE A 6 4.67 -11.37 -14.22
CA PHE A 6 5.77 -10.55 -13.72
C PHE A 6 6.84 -10.24 -14.78
N ALA A 7 6.95 -11.05 -15.83
CA ALA A 7 7.85 -10.78 -16.96
C ALA A 7 7.49 -9.51 -17.73
N ALA A 8 6.27 -8.98 -17.56
CA ALA A 8 5.88 -7.70 -18.15
C ALA A 8 6.61 -6.49 -17.53
N PHE A 9 7.06 -6.59 -16.28
CA PHE A 9 7.68 -5.47 -15.55
C PHE A 9 8.97 -5.83 -14.79
N MET A 10 9.38 -7.10 -14.76
CA MET A 10 10.64 -7.56 -14.16
C MET A 10 11.60 -8.09 -15.22
N SER A 11 12.90 -7.86 -15.03
CA SER A 11 13.93 -8.44 -15.90
C SER A 11 14.05 -9.96 -15.69
N PRO A 12 14.53 -10.72 -16.69
CA PRO A 12 14.76 -12.16 -16.55
C PRO A 12 15.70 -12.51 -15.39
N GLU A 13 16.69 -11.67 -15.11
CA GLU A 13 17.62 -11.83 -13.99
C GLU A 13 16.92 -11.69 -12.64
N MET A 14 16.05 -10.67 -12.48
CA MET A 14 15.28 -10.52 -11.24
C MET A 14 14.30 -11.69 -11.06
N LEU A 15 13.60 -12.11 -12.11
CA LEU A 15 12.68 -13.25 -12.05
C LEU A 15 13.35 -14.56 -11.62
N ALA A 16 14.63 -14.75 -11.95
CA ALA A 16 15.39 -15.92 -11.52
C ALA A 16 15.63 -15.96 -10.00
N THR A 17 15.62 -14.80 -9.33
CA THR A 17 15.82 -14.68 -7.88
C THR A 17 14.53 -14.78 -7.05
N VAL A 18 13.36 -14.71 -7.69
CA VAL A 18 12.06 -14.72 -7.00
C VAL A 18 11.73 -16.11 -6.46
N THR A 19 11.29 -16.16 -5.20
CA THR A 19 10.81 -17.40 -4.58
C THR A 19 9.36 -17.70 -4.96
N ASP A 20 8.97 -18.98 -4.94
CA ASP A 20 7.59 -19.37 -5.23
C ASP A 20 6.60 -18.81 -4.18
N ALA A 21 7.05 -18.62 -2.95
CA ALA A 21 6.26 -18.02 -1.88
C ALA A 21 5.89 -16.56 -2.20
N GLU A 22 6.87 -15.75 -2.60
CA GLU A 22 6.65 -14.33 -2.99
C GLU A 22 5.90 -14.18 -4.31
N THR A 23 5.88 -15.24 -5.13
CA THR A 23 5.08 -15.29 -6.35
C THR A 23 3.60 -15.59 -6.05
N MET A 24 3.33 -16.29 -4.96
CA MET A 24 2.00 -16.73 -4.58
C MET A 24 1.21 -15.64 -3.86
N ASP A 25 1.82 -14.99 -2.87
CA ASP A 25 1.14 -14.02 -1.99
C ASP A 25 2.05 -12.86 -1.59
N SER A 26 1.43 -11.78 -1.13
CA SER A 26 2.10 -10.63 -0.53
C SER A 26 2.24 -10.82 0.99
N ILE A 27 3.35 -10.33 1.55
CA ILE A 27 3.68 -10.45 2.97
C ILE A 27 3.56 -9.07 3.62
N LEU A 28 2.67 -8.90 4.59
CA LEU A 28 2.57 -7.65 5.36
C LEU A 28 3.68 -7.58 6.42
N TYR A 29 4.58 -6.61 6.27
CA TYR A 29 5.59 -6.30 7.28
C TYR A 29 5.07 -5.19 8.19
N LEU A 30 5.14 -5.37 9.51
CA LEU A 30 4.79 -4.34 10.49
C LEU A 30 6.07 -3.77 11.08
N VAL A 31 6.47 -2.59 10.61
CA VAL A 31 7.73 -1.94 10.97
C VAL A 31 7.45 -0.77 11.91
N PHE A 32 7.91 -0.92 13.16
CA PHE A 32 7.88 0.17 14.13
C PHE A 32 8.71 1.36 13.60
N PRO A 33 8.23 2.62 13.74
CA PRO A 33 7.12 3.05 14.58
C PRO A 33 5.73 3.06 13.95
N ASN A 34 5.60 3.12 12.63
CA ASN A 34 4.32 3.44 11.99
C ASN A 34 4.25 3.10 10.50
N PHE A 35 4.99 2.09 10.05
CA PHE A 35 5.14 1.76 8.64
C PHE A 35 4.77 0.30 8.38
N ALA A 36 3.88 0.07 7.41
CA ALA A 36 3.39 -1.27 7.11
C ALA A 36 3.31 -1.53 5.59
N PRO A 37 4.44 -1.88 4.95
CA PRO A 37 4.46 -2.27 3.55
C PRO A 37 4.03 -3.74 3.36
N TRP A 38 3.27 -3.99 2.31
CA TRP A 38 3.09 -5.33 1.74
C TRP A 38 4.27 -5.62 0.81
N GLY A 39 5.13 -6.55 1.20
CA GLY A 39 6.18 -7.08 0.32
C GLY A 39 5.65 -8.18 -0.59
N GLY A 40 6.41 -8.48 -1.64
CA GLY A 40 5.98 -9.34 -2.75
C GLY A 40 6.19 -8.62 -4.08
N PHE A 41 5.92 -9.32 -5.19
CA PHE A 41 6.15 -8.78 -6.54
C PHE A 41 4.88 -8.33 -7.27
N GLN A 42 3.71 -8.51 -6.64
CA GLN A 42 2.43 -7.97 -7.11
C GLN A 42 2.32 -6.48 -6.76
N SER A 43 1.24 -5.81 -7.18
CA SER A 43 0.96 -4.42 -6.81
C SER A 43 1.08 -4.24 -5.28
N GLN A 44 2.05 -3.44 -4.85
CA GLN A 44 2.41 -3.28 -3.46
C GLN A 44 1.56 -2.20 -2.83
N ILE A 45 0.85 -2.56 -1.76
CA ILE A 45 0.15 -1.59 -0.92
C ILE A 45 1.09 -1.24 0.24
N THR A 46 1.20 0.05 0.58
CA THR A 46 1.98 0.47 1.74
C THR A 46 1.19 1.42 2.59
N TYR A 47 1.16 1.17 3.90
CA TYR A 47 0.50 2.04 4.87
C TYR A 47 1.52 2.78 5.72
N ARG A 48 1.23 4.05 6.02
CA ARG A 48 2.01 4.85 6.96
C ARG A 48 1.09 5.65 7.87
N TYR A 49 1.25 5.51 9.18
CA TYR A 49 0.45 6.23 10.16
C TYR A 49 1.22 7.43 10.71
N ARG A 50 0.72 8.65 10.50
CA ARG A 50 1.34 9.89 10.97
C ARG A 50 0.47 10.57 12.04
N PRO A 51 1.08 11.26 13.01
CA PRO A 51 0.32 12.12 13.92
C PRO A 51 -0.51 13.16 13.16
N ASP A 52 -1.75 13.39 13.60
CA ASP A 52 -2.59 14.49 13.11
C ASP A 52 -2.35 15.75 13.96
N GLY A 53 -1.15 16.31 13.84
CA GLY A 53 -0.72 17.43 14.68
C GLY A 53 -0.69 17.05 16.16
N MET A 54 -1.38 17.82 16.99
CA MET A 54 -1.51 17.59 18.44
C MET A 54 -2.80 16.85 18.83
N ASN A 55 -3.56 16.33 17.85
CA ASN A 55 -4.78 15.59 18.10
C ASN A 55 -4.45 14.19 18.66
N PRO A 56 -4.77 13.89 19.93
CA PRO A 56 -4.51 12.56 20.50
C PRO A 56 -5.53 11.51 20.03
N ASP A 57 -6.68 11.93 19.51
CA ASP A 57 -7.80 11.06 19.14
C ASP A 57 -7.75 10.60 17.67
N GLY A 58 -6.73 11.06 16.91
CA GLY A 58 -6.66 10.83 15.47
C GLY A 58 -5.26 10.69 14.92
N CYS A 59 -5.17 10.00 13.80
CA CYS A 59 -3.95 9.92 12.99
C CYS A 59 -4.28 10.00 11.51
N ILE A 60 -3.26 10.28 10.71
CA ILE A 60 -3.36 10.28 9.25
C ILE A 60 -2.72 9.00 8.74
N MET A 61 -3.50 8.14 8.11
CA MET A 61 -3.06 6.97 7.37
C MET A 61 -2.80 7.35 5.91
N ASP A 62 -1.53 7.40 5.51
CA ASP A 62 -1.19 7.44 4.09
C ASP A 62 -1.27 6.02 3.52
N ILE A 63 -1.89 5.84 2.36
CA ILE A 63 -1.88 4.60 1.59
C ILE A 63 -1.19 4.85 0.26
N TYR A 64 -0.19 4.04 -0.06
CA TYR A 64 0.49 4.07 -1.35
C TYR A 64 0.12 2.80 -2.12
N LEU A 65 -0.33 2.95 -3.36
CA LEU A 65 -0.44 1.85 -4.31
C LEU A 65 0.72 1.97 -5.30
N LEU A 66 1.66 1.05 -5.20
CA LEU A 66 2.87 1.01 -6.03
C LEU A 66 2.78 -0.18 -6.96
N ASP A 67 2.82 0.06 -8.25
CA ASP A 67 2.81 -1.00 -9.25
C ASP A 67 4.08 -0.98 -10.10
N GLY A 68 4.39 -2.13 -10.68
CA GLY A 68 5.42 -2.25 -11.70
C GLY A 68 5.01 -1.48 -12.96
N PHE A 69 6.00 -0.98 -13.69
CA PHE A 69 5.82 -0.49 -15.05
C PHE A 69 6.86 -1.15 -15.95
N ALA A 70 6.58 -1.21 -17.25
CA ALA A 70 7.48 -1.83 -18.20
C ALA A 70 8.85 -1.14 -18.19
N ALA A 71 9.92 -1.94 -18.08
CA ALA A 71 11.28 -1.43 -17.90
C ALA A 71 11.80 -0.58 -19.07
N ASP A 72 11.20 -0.73 -20.25
CA ASP A 72 11.52 -0.01 -21.48
C ASP A 72 10.72 1.28 -21.66
N GLN A 73 9.79 1.60 -20.75
CA GLN A 73 8.97 2.80 -20.80
C GLN A 73 9.42 3.87 -19.80
N PRO A 74 9.25 5.16 -20.13
CA PRO A 74 9.47 6.21 -19.16
C PRO A 74 8.52 6.05 -17.98
N ARG A 75 9.02 6.30 -16.77
CA ARG A 75 8.23 6.24 -15.55
C ARG A 75 6.97 7.11 -15.68
N PRO A 76 5.76 6.56 -15.43
CA PRO A 76 4.53 7.34 -15.43
C PRO A 76 4.59 8.49 -14.40
N ALA A 77 3.81 9.54 -14.66
CA ALA A 77 3.64 10.61 -13.69
C ALA A 77 2.96 10.07 -12.41
N ASP A 78 3.34 10.61 -11.26
CA ASP A 78 2.69 10.27 -9.98
C ASP A 78 1.19 10.61 -10.06
N ALA A 79 0.29 9.71 -9.64
CA ALA A 79 -1.11 10.07 -9.67
C ALA A 79 -1.51 11.02 -8.54
N LYS A 80 -2.69 11.61 -8.73
CA LYS A 80 -3.23 12.62 -7.84
C LYS A 80 -3.41 12.06 -6.45
N THR A 81 -3.06 12.87 -5.45
CA THR A 81 -3.36 12.52 -4.06
C THR A 81 -4.84 12.75 -3.78
N ILE A 82 -5.55 11.71 -3.36
CA ILE A 82 -6.93 11.83 -2.91
C ILE A 82 -6.93 11.79 -1.37
N ARG A 83 -7.61 12.78 -0.79
CA ARG A 83 -7.74 12.91 0.67
C ARG A 83 -9.14 12.51 1.06
N LEU A 84 -9.23 11.58 2.01
CA LEU A 84 -10.49 11.10 2.54
C LEU A 84 -10.72 11.60 3.96
N ASP A 85 -11.95 12.02 4.24
CA ASP A 85 -12.46 12.29 5.58
C ASP A 85 -13.15 11.04 6.19
N TYR A 86 -13.49 11.10 7.47
CA TYR A 86 -13.90 9.93 8.28
C TYR A 86 -15.15 9.19 7.80
N ASP A 87 -16.06 9.89 7.15
CA ASP A 87 -17.35 9.38 6.64
C ASP A 87 -17.25 8.83 5.21
N GLN A 88 -16.10 9.00 4.56
CA GLN A 88 -15.90 8.58 3.18
C GLN A 88 -15.42 7.13 3.12
N SER A 89 -16.11 6.33 2.30
CA SER A 89 -15.76 4.93 2.10
C SER A 89 -14.49 4.78 1.29
N THR A 90 -13.58 3.95 1.78
CA THR A 90 -12.38 3.53 1.06
C THR A 90 -12.69 2.67 -0.17
N LEU A 91 -13.91 2.16 -0.32
CA LEU A 91 -14.30 1.41 -1.52
C LEU A 91 -14.34 2.30 -2.78
N THR A 92 -14.49 3.61 -2.62
CA THR A 92 -14.36 4.58 -3.74
C THR A 92 -12.94 4.62 -4.34
N LEU A 93 -11.95 4.05 -3.63
CA LEU A 93 -10.54 3.97 -4.06
C LEU A 93 -10.28 2.81 -5.02
N MET A 94 -11.11 1.76 -4.99
CA MET A 94 -10.93 0.54 -5.78
C MET A 94 -11.29 0.71 -7.26
N ASP A 95 -11.98 1.79 -7.63
CA ASP A 95 -12.29 2.11 -9.03
C ASP A 95 -11.10 2.77 -9.76
N TRP A 96 -10.07 3.17 -9.02
CA TRP A 96 -8.88 3.90 -9.53
C TRP A 96 -7.60 3.12 -9.22
N VAL A 97 -7.57 1.84 -9.61
CA VAL A 97 -6.38 0.98 -9.50
C VAL A 97 -5.44 1.31 -10.65
N CYS A 98 -4.69 2.41 -10.49
CA CYS A 98 -3.46 2.72 -11.20
C CYS A 98 -2.88 4.03 -10.62
N TRP A 99 -1.75 3.92 -9.91
CA TRP A 99 -0.82 5.02 -9.58
C TRP A 99 -1.15 6.01 -8.45
N ALA A 100 -2.14 5.78 -7.59
CA ALA A 100 -2.57 6.76 -6.59
C ALA A 100 -1.87 6.70 -5.23
N ARG A 101 -1.58 7.90 -4.70
CA ARG A 101 -1.22 8.16 -3.30
C ARG A 101 -2.47 8.62 -2.57
N TYR A 102 -2.76 8.07 -1.42
CA TYR A 102 -3.96 8.42 -0.64
C TYR A 102 -3.58 8.90 0.75
N LEU A 103 -4.37 9.82 1.28
CA LEU A 103 -4.21 10.38 2.61
C LEU A 103 -5.56 10.27 3.32
N ILE A 104 -5.69 9.30 4.21
CA ILE A 104 -6.92 8.99 4.93
C ILE A 104 -6.75 9.47 6.36
N ARG A 105 -7.70 10.22 6.92
CA ARG A 105 -7.75 10.42 8.37
C ARG A 105 -8.45 9.24 9.02
N THR A 106 -7.75 8.52 9.88
CA THR A 106 -8.29 7.34 10.58
C THR A 106 -8.44 7.64 12.08
N PRO A 107 -9.63 7.43 12.66
CA PRO A 107 -9.81 7.61 14.09
C PRO A 107 -9.12 6.45 14.82
N VAL A 108 -8.45 6.74 15.93
CA VAL A 108 -7.90 5.67 16.77
C VAL A 108 -9.03 5.15 17.67
N THR A 109 -9.83 4.22 17.17
CA THR A 109 -10.78 3.51 18.03
C THR A 109 -10.03 2.47 18.86
N TYR A 110 -9.35 2.92 19.93
CA TYR A 110 -8.99 2.00 21.00
C TYR A 110 -10.28 1.65 21.75
N ARG A 111 -10.96 0.56 21.36
CA ARG A 111 -11.86 -0.10 22.30
C ARG A 111 -10.97 -0.64 23.41
N ARG A 112 -10.88 0.11 24.50
CA ARG A 112 -10.44 -0.39 25.79
C ARG A 112 -11.38 -1.54 26.13
N PHE A 113 -10.94 -2.78 25.92
CA PHE A 113 -11.55 -3.91 26.60
C PHE A 113 -11.27 -3.67 28.08
N SER A 114 -12.22 -3.07 28.79
CA SER A 114 -12.26 -3.18 30.25
C SER A 114 -12.52 -4.65 30.53
N ALA A 115 -11.50 -5.34 31.05
CA ALA A 115 -11.72 -6.56 31.80
C ALA A 115 -12.60 -6.18 32.99
N GLY A 116 -13.87 -6.57 32.92
CA GLY A 116 -14.80 -6.68 34.03
C GLY A 116 -15.15 -8.14 34.20
#